data_AF-A0A258JVH8-F1
#
_entry.id   AF-A0A258JVH8-F1
#
_cell.length_a   1.000
_cell.length_b   1.000
_cell.length_c   1.000
_cell.angle_alpha   90.00
_cell.angle_beta   90.00
_cell.angle_gamma   90.00
#
_symmetry.space_group_name_H-M   'P 1'
#
loop_
_entity.id
_entity.type
_entity.pdbx_description
1 polymer ?
#
loop_
_entity_poly.entity_id
_entity_poly.type
_entity_poly.pdbx_seq_one_letter_code
_entity_poly.pdbx_strand_id
1 'polypeptide(L)'
;MNKEKKLWIGFALVMSISFSVLGYYGYEIYQEAPPIPTEIVGPNNKVIFTDEEIKDGQNVWQSIGGQEVGTIWGHGAYVAPDWTADWLHREAVFILDKLSLKEYGKTFAELTEEQQAAMKIRLQNDVRKNTYDSSNGIITISQNRIEAIAYLSKYYQGLFMDDPKFEKLRHDYAIPKMSIKDPEKMHKMNAFFFWATWATVTERPNQKISYTHNWPSDELVGNVATKDLLVWSGVSI
;
A
#
# COMPACT_ATOMS: atom_id res chain seq x y z
N MET A 1 -47.56 30.13 -2.68
CA MET A 1 -46.07 30.10 -2.61
C MET A 1 -45.53 30.29 -4.02
N ASN A 2 -44.72 31.32 -4.27
CA ASN A 2 -44.22 31.65 -5.62
C ASN A 2 -43.26 30.55 -6.16
N LYS A 3 -43.15 30.42 -7.48
CA LYS A 3 -42.39 29.37 -8.17
C LYS A 3 -40.92 29.36 -7.75
N GLU A 4 -40.33 30.54 -7.60
CA GLU A 4 -38.95 30.76 -7.18
C GLU A 4 -38.73 30.26 -5.75
N LYS A 5 -39.69 30.48 -4.85
CA LYS A 5 -39.60 29.99 -3.46
C LYS A 5 -39.60 28.46 -3.41
N LYS A 6 -40.34 27.77 -4.29
CA LYS A 6 -40.28 26.30 -4.42
C LYS A 6 -38.91 25.84 -4.90
N LEU A 7 -38.33 26.51 -5.90
CA LEU A 7 -37.00 26.19 -6.42
C LEU A 7 -35.90 26.41 -5.38
N TRP A 8 -35.95 27.51 -4.64
CA TRP A 8 -35.02 27.79 -3.54
C TRP A 8 -35.11 26.77 -2.40
N ILE A 9 -36.32 26.33 -2.04
CA ILE A 9 -36.51 25.24 -1.07
C ILE A 9 -35.91 23.94 -1.61
N GLY A 10 -36.17 23.61 -2.88
CA GLY A 10 -35.58 22.42 -3.53
C GLY A 10 -34.05 22.47 -3.53
N PHE A 11 -33.46 23.60 -3.92
CA PHE A 11 -32.01 23.81 -3.87
C PHE A 11 -31.46 23.66 -2.46
N ALA A 12 -32.07 24.33 -1.47
CA ALA A 12 -31.62 24.25 -0.08
C ALA A 12 -31.69 22.80 0.45
N LEU A 13 -32.72 22.04 0.05
CA LEU A 13 -32.87 20.64 0.44
C LEU A 13 -31.78 19.76 -0.19
N VAL A 14 -31.53 19.90 -1.50
CA VAL A 14 -30.46 19.15 -2.18
C VAL A 14 -29.11 19.46 -1.53
N MET A 15 -28.79 20.75 -1.35
CA MET A 15 -27.54 21.16 -0.73
C MET A 15 -27.40 20.60 0.69
N SER A 16 -28.43 20.76 1.53
CA SER A 16 -28.38 20.29 2.92
C SER A 16 -28.17 18.78 3.01
N ILE A 17 -28.87 17.99 2.19
CA ILE A 17 -28.72 16.54 2.18
C ILE A 17 -27.33 16.15 1.66
N SER A 18 -26.89 16.71 0.54
CA SER A 18 -25.57 16.41 -0.03
C SER A 18 -24.43 16.74 0.93
N PHE A 19 -24.45 17.90 1.60
CA PHE A 19 -23.44 18.24 2.60
C PHE A 19 -23.54 17.38 3.86
N SER A 20 -24.73 16.95 4.26
CA SER A 20 -24.88 16.02 5.39
C SER A 20 -24.25 14.66 5.09
N VAL A 21 -24.49 14.11 3.88
CA VAL A 21 -23.86 12.85 3.44
C VAL A 21 -22.33 13.02 3.35
N LEU A 22 -21.86 14.11 2.74
CA LEU A 22 -20.42 14.40 2.64
C LEU A 22 -19.76 14.53 4.01
N GLY A 23 -20.38 15.25 4.94
CA GLY A 23 -19.86 15.43 6.30
C GLY A 23 -19.84 14.12 7.09
N TYR A 24 -20.89 13.30 6.97
CA TYR A 24 -20.95 11.99 7.60
C TYR A 24 -19.82 11.08 7.12
N TYR A 25 -19.65 10.91 5.80
CA TYR A 25 -18.58 10.06 5.28
C TYR A 25 -17.19 10.65 5.48
N GLY A 26 -17.05 11.99 5.54
CA GLY A 26 -15.79 12.62 5.94
C GLY A 26 -15.36 12.26 7.37
N TYR A 27 -16.33 12.18 8.29
CA TYR A 27 -16.08 11.71 9.66
C TYR A 27 -15.69 10.22 9.69
N GLU A 28 -16.42 9.37 8.95
CA GLU A 28 -16.11 7.94 8.85
C GLU A 28 -14.70 7.71 8.29
N ILE A 29 -14.32 8.41 7.21
CA ILE A 29 -12.96 8.31 6.62
C ILE A 29 -11.88 8.62 7.66
N TYR A 30 -12.10 9.61 8.53
CA TYR A 30 -11.13 9.97 9.56
C TYR A 30 -10.96 8.87 10.61
N GLN A 31 -12.05 8.23 11.03
CA GLN A 31 -12.00 7.18 12.06
C GLN A 31 -11.52 5.84 11.51
N GLU A 32 -11.84 5.55 10.24
CA GLU A 32 -11.56 4.28 9.58
C GLU A 32 -10.30 4.33 8.70
N ALA A 33 -9.50 5.40 8.78
CA ALA A 33 -8.23 5.49 8.07
C ALA A 33 -7.25 4.38 8.50
N PRO A 34 -6.37 3.88 7.61
CA PRO A 34 -5.28 3.00 8.03
C PRO A 34 -4.41 3.71 9.08
N PRO A 35 -4.16 3.12 10.25
CA PRO A 35 -3.39 3.76 11.30
C PRO A 35 -1.92 3.91 10.88
N ILE A 36 -1.31 5.05 11.22
CA ILE A 36 0.15 5.18 11.23
C ILE A 36 0.63 4.62 12.57
N PRO A 37 1.41 3.54 12.59
CA PRO A 37 1.88 2.94 13.83
C PRO A 37 2.91 3.81 14.53
N THR A 38 3.04 3.66 15.85
CA THR A 38 4.16 4.22 16.63
C THR A 38 5.48 3.59 16.21
N GLU A 39 5.49 2.26 16.06
CA GLU A 39 6.62 1.48 15.57
C GLU A 39 6.15 0.27 14.75
N ILE A 40 6.96 -0.10 13.75
CA ILE A 40 6.90 -1.38 13.06
C ILE A 40 8.05 -2.21 13.58
N VAL A 41 7.74 -3.35 14.20
CA VAL A 41 8.72 -4.21 14.87
C VAL A 41 8.75 -5.60 14.26
N GLY A 42 9.92 -6.23 14.31
CA GLY A 42 10.11 -7.64 14.02
C GLY A 42 9.97 -8.53 15.26
N PRO A 43 10.28 -9.84 15.11
CA PRO A 43 10.42 -10.74 16.25
C PRO A 43 11.39 -10.17 17.30
N ASN A 44 11.09 -10.37 18.58
CA ASN A 44 11.85 -9.85 19.73
C ASN A 44 11.86 -8.31 19.85
N ASN A 45 10.81 -7.61 19.37
CA ASN A 45 10.66 -6.16 19.47
C ASN A 45 11.80 -5.36 18.83
N LYS A 46 12.46 -5.92 17.81
CA LYS A 46 13.44 -5.16 17.03
C LYS A 46 12.71 -4.14 16.16
N VAL A 47 12.90 -2.85 16.44
CA VAL A 47 12.35 -1.76 15.62
C VAL A 47 12.91 -1.82 14.20
N ILE A 48 12.01 -1.74 13.22
CA ILE A 48 12.31 -1.71 11.79
C ILE A 48 12.07 -0.30 11.23
N PHE A 49 10.92 0.28 11.57
CA PHE A 49 10.56 1.67 11.25
C PHE A 49 9.80 2.30 12.42
N THR A 50 9.92 3.61 12.56
CA THR A 50 9.19 4.44 13.53
C THR A 50 8.15 5.31 12.84
N ASP A 51 7.22 5.87 13.61
CA ASP A 51 6.22 6.81 13.09
C ASP A 51 6.87 8.04 12.42
N GLU A 52 7.98 8.51 12.99
CA GLU A 52 8.73 9.67 12.50
C GLU A 52 9.35 9.35 11.13
N GLU A 53 9.96 8.18 10.98
CA GLU A 53 10.53 7.75 9.69
C GLU A 53 9.48 7.59 8.60
N ILE A 54 8.27 7.11 8.93
CA ILE A 54 7.16 7.00 7.97
C ILE A 54 6.71 8.39 7.51
N LYS A 55 6.47 9.32 8.44
CA LYS A 55 6.02 10.68 8.12
C LYS A 55 7.10 11.47 7.38
N ASP A 56 8.35 11.37 7.81
CA ASP A 56 9.46 11.99 7.10
C ASP A 56 9.67 11.37 5.72
N GLY A 57 9.46 10.06 5.60
CA GLY A 57 9.47 9.36 4.32
C GLY A 57 8.45 9.90 3.34
N GLN A 58 7.25 10.20 3.82
CA GLN A 58 6.22 10.88 3.03
C GLN A 58 6.70 12.27 2.56
N ASN A 59 7.35 13.04 3.44
CA ASN A 59 7.92 14.34 3.09
C ASN A 59 9.05 14.21 2.05
N VAL A 60 9.89 13.18 2.16
CA VAL A 60 10.94 12.89 1.16
C VAL A 60 10.31 12.58 -0.19
N TRP A 61 9.30 11.70 -0.24
CA TRP A 61 8.57 11.39 -1.47
C TRP A 61 7.92 12.63 -2.09
N GLN A 62 7.29 13.49 -1.28
CA GLN A 62 6.75 14.77 -1.76
C GLN A 62 7.84 15.69 -2.32
N SER A 63 9.03 15.73 -1.69
CA SER A 63 10.13 16.60 -2.10
C SER A 63 10.73 16.25 -3.46
N ILE A 64 10.61 15.00 -3.91
CA ILE A 64 11.05 14.57 -5.24
C ILE A 64 9.98 14.75 -6.33
N GLY A 65 8.82 15.30 -5.99
CA GLY A 65 7.69 15.54 -6.89
C GLY A 65 6.41 14.79 -6.51
N GLY A 66 6.48 13.84 -5.58
CA GLY A 66 5.32 13.11 -5.07
C GLY A 66 4.53 12.41 -6.18
N GLN A 67 3.28 12.83 -6.34
CA GLN A 67 2.36 12.31 -7.35
C GLN A 67 2.75 12.67 -8.78
N GLU A 68 3.66 13.61 -9.00
CA GLU A 68 4.13 13.97 -10.34
C GLU A 68 5.19 12.99 -10.89
N VAL A 69 5.76 12.14 -10.03
CA VAL A 69 6.76 11.14 -10.43
C VAL A 69 6.12 9.79 -10.75
N GLY A 70 5.15 9.37 -9.94
CA GLY A 70 4.40 8.12 -10.08
C GLY A 70 3.17 8.14 -9.18
N THR A 71 2.57 6.99 -8.89
CA THR A 71 1.36 6.96 -8.05
C THR A 71 1.59 6.31 -6.68
N ILE A 72 0.81 6.76 -5.70
CA ILE A 72 0.57 6.08 -4.42
C ILE A 72 -0.94 5.89 -4.33
N TRP A 73 -1.40 4.68 -4.00
CA TRP A 73 -2.83 4.37 -3.93
C TRP A 73 -3.61 4.75 -5.20
N GLY A 74 -3.00 4.60 -6.38
CA GLY A 74 -3.59 4.86 -7.68
C GLY A 74 -3.70 6.34 -8.08
N HIS A 75 -3.23 7.27 -7.25
CA HIS A 75 -3.29 8.69 -7.52
C HIS A 75 -1.89 9.24 -7.87
N GLY A 76 -1.77 9.82 -9.07
CA GLY A 76 -0.57 10.51 -9.56
C GLY A 76 -0.31 10.31 -11.06
N ALA A 77 0.95 10.43 -11.46
CA ALA A 77 1.43 10.32 -12.83
C ALA A 77 1.58 8.85 -13.27
N TYR A 78 1.49 8.61 -14.58
CA TYR A 78 1.38 7.26 -15.16
C TYR A 78 2.62 6.79 -15.94
N VAL A 79 3.75 7.51 -15.84
CA VAL A 79 5.00 7.10 -16.49
C VAL A 79 5.77 6.11 -15.60
N ALA A 80 6.07 6.51 -14.36
CA ALA A 80 6.57 5.57 -13.36
C ALA A 80 5.40 4.72 -12.80
N PRO A 81 5.70 3.59 -12.13
CA PRO A 81 4.66 2.71 -11.62
C PRO A 81 3.92 3.33 -10.43
N ASP A 82 2.87 2.63 -9.99
CA ASP A 82 2.36 2.81 -8.64
C ASP A 82 3.33 2.17 -7.64
N TRP A 83 3.89 2.97 -6.73
CA TRP A 83 4.89 2.48 -5.78
C TRP A 83 4.30 1.52 -4.76
N THR A 84 3.02 1.68 -4.41
CA THR A 84 2.36 0.75 -3.48
C THR A 84 2.07 -0.60 -4.12
N ALA A 85 1.68 -0.63 -5.40
CA ALA A 85 1.47 -1.86 -6.16
C ALA A 85 2.79 -2.56 -6.53
N ASP A 86 3.80 -1.80 -6.98
CA ASP A 86 5.12 -2.34 -7.33
C ASP A 86 5.81 -2.92 -6.09
N TRP A 87 5.77 -2.24 -4.94
CA TRP A 87 6.30 -2.79 -3.69
C TRP A 87 5.56 -4.05 -3.29
N LEU A 88 4.21 -4.03 -3.31
CA LEU A 88 3.38 -5.17 -2.90
C LEU A 88 3.70 -6.42 -3.71
N HIS A 89 3.76 -6.26 -5.04
CA HIS A 89 4.02 -7.37 -5.93
C HIS A 89 5.44 -7.94 -5.74
N ARG A 90 6.45 -7.08 -5.62
CA ARG A 90 7.83 -7.53 -5.41
C ARG A 90 8.03 -8.16 -4.02
N GLU A 91 7.36 -7.64 -3.00
CA GLU A 91 7.34 -8.24 -1.66
C GLU A 91 6.74 -9.66 -1.73
N ALA A 92 5.60 -9.80 -2.40
CA ALA A 92 4.92 -11.08 -2.59
C ALA A 92 5.81 -12.10 -3.32
N VAL A 93 6.39 -11.72 -4.47
CA VAL A 93 7.28 -12.60 -5.25
C VAL A 93 8.51 -13.00 -4.45
N PHE A 94 9.15 -12.06 -3.76
CA PHE A 94 10.32 -12.34 -2.92
C PHE A 94 10.00 -13.37 -1.83
N ILE A 95 8.88 -13.18 -1.12
CA ILE A 95 8.47 -14.11 -0.05
C ILE A 95 8.12 -15.48 -0.64
N LEU A 96 7.39 -15.52 -1.76
CA LEU A 96 7.02 -16.79 -2.43
C LEU A 96 8.25 -17.56 -2.89
N ASP A 97 9.22 -16.91 -3.54
CA ASP A 97 10.45 -17.57 -3.97
C ASP A 97 11.26 -18.08 -2.79
N LYS A 98 11.37 -17.29 -1.71
CA LYS A 98 12.06 -17.71 -0.49
C LYS A 98 11.41 -18.95 0.12
N LEU A 99 10.09 -18.96 0.27
CA LEU A 99 9.35 -20.10 0.82
C LEU A 99 9.49 -21.34 -0.07
N SER A 100 9.37 -21.15 -1.38
CA SER A 100 9.48 -22.20 -2.40
C SER A 100 10.86 -22.84 -2.41
N LEU A 101 11.91 -22.03 -2.37
CA LEU A 101 13.30 -22.50 -2.31
C LEU A 101 13.56 -23.28 -1.03
N LYS A 102 13.04 -22.82 0.10
CA LYS A 102 13.20 -23.48 1.40
C LYS A 102 12.57 -24.87 1.44
N GLU A 103 11.40 -25.04 0.83
CA GLU A 103 10.61 -26.28 0.94
C GLU A 103 10.84 -27.25 -0.22
N TYR A 104 11.00 -26.74 -1.43
CA TYR A 104 11.06 -27.54 -2.66
C TYR A 104 12.38 -27.38 -3.43
N GLY A 105 13.27 -26.48 -3.01
CA GLY A 105 14.53 -26.21 -3.70
C GLY A 105 14.37 -25.59 -5.09
N LYS A 106 13.21 -24.99 -5.38
CA LYS A 106 12.85 -24.38 -6.67
C LYS A 106 12.23 -23.00 -6.46
N THR A 107 12.29 -22.15 -7.48
CA THR A 107 11.56 -20.87 -7.47
C THR A 107 10.06 -21.10 -7.54
N PHE A 108 9.26 -20.12 -7.11
CA PHE A 108 7.80 -20.23 -7.10
C PHE A 108 7.24 -20.53 -8.51
N ALA A 109 7.85 -19.95 -9.55
CA ALA A 109 7.44 -20.15 -10.94
C ALA A 109 7.65 -21.59 -11.45
N GLU A 110 8.55 -22.36 -10.84
CA GLU A 110 8.89 -23.73 -11.24
C GLU A 110 8.11 -24.81 -10.48
N LEU A 111 7.26 -24.41 -9.53
CA LEU A 111 6.43 -25.29 -8.74
C LEU A 111 5.20 -25.79 -9.52
N THR A 112 4.64 -26.92 -9.08
CA THR A 112 3.32 -27.36 -9.58
C THR A 112 2.22 -26.44 -9.07
N GLU A 113 1.04 -26.43 -9.73
CA GLU A 113 -0.08 -25.59 -9.31
C GLU A 113 -0.52 -25.83 -7.86
N GLU A 114 -0.48 -27.08 -7.40
CA GLU A 114 -0.80 -27.45 -6.01
C GLU A 114 0.20 -26.82 -5.02
N GLN A 115 1.50 -26.91 -5.34
CA GLN A 115 2.56 -26.33 -4.53
C GLN A 115 2.48 -24.79 -4.54
N GLN A 116 2.19 -24.19 -5.71
CA GLN A 116 1.97 -22.75 -5.81
C GLN A 116 0.77 -22.31 -4.98
N ALA A 117 -0.34 -23.04 -5.03
CA ALA A 117 -1.52 -22.74 -4.22
C ALA A 117 -1.19 -22.76 -2.72
N ALA A 118 -0.44 -23.77 -2.25
CA ALA A 118 0.02 -23.84 -0.87
C ALA A 118 0.88 -22.63 -0.49
N MET A 119 1.82 -22.21 -1.34
CA MET A 119 2.67 -21.04 -1.09
C MET A 119 1.88 -19.72 -1.08
N LYS A 120 0.91 -19.55 -1.99
CA LYS A 120 0.02 -18.39 -2.02
C LYS A 120 -0.79 -18.27 -0.72
N ILE A 121 -1.37 -19.37 -0.23
CA ILE A 121 -2.11 -19.35 1.04
C ILE A 121 -1.21 -18.97 2.22
N ARG A 122 0.03 -19.46 2.26
CA ARG A 122 0.99 -19.08 3.31
C ARG A 122 1.39 -17.61 3.23
N LEU A 123 1.63 -17.08 2.02
CA LEU A 123 1.86 -15.65 1.79
C LEU A 123 0.66 -14.84 2.30
N GLN A 124 -0.55 -15.17 1.87
CA GLN A 124 -1.78 -14.44 2.24
C GLN A 124 -2.00 -14.43 3.76
N ASN A 125 -1.79 -15.56 4.44
CA ASN A 125 -1.87 -15.63 5.89
C ASN A 125 -0.83 -14.76 6.61
N ASP A 126 0.32 -14.49 5.97
CA ASP A 126 1.38 -13.62 6.49
C ASP A 126 1.07 -12.14 6.27
N VAL A 127 0.78 -11.73 5.02
CA VAL A 127 0.67 -10.31 4.65
C VAL A 127 -0.72 -9.71 4.91
N ARG A 128 -1.80 -10.51 4.85
CA ARG A 128 -3.17 -10.01 5.02
C ARG A 128 -3.57 -9.88 6.49
N LYS A 129 -2.93 -10.64 7.39
CA LYS A 129 -3.29 -10.63 8.80
C LYS A 129 -2.99 -9.26 9.41
N ASN A 130 -3.98 -8.69 10.09
CA ASN A 130 -3.77 -7.47 10.85
C ASN A 130 -3.04 -7.75 12.16
N THR A 131 -1.88 -7.14 12.30
CA THR A 131 -1.00 -7.24 13.48
C THR A 131 -0.80 -5.90 14.17
N TYR A 132 -1.61 -4.89 13.84
CA TYR A 132 -1.68 -3.62 14.55
C TYR A 132 -2.37 -3.82 15.91
N ASP A 133 -1.70 -3.43 16.98
CA ASP A 133 -2.24 -3.41 18.33
C ASP A 133 -2.64 -1.98 18.69
N SER A 134 -3.95 -1.74 18.82
CA SER A 134 -4.49 -0.41 19.12
C SER A 134 -4.17 0.09 20.53
N SER A 135 -3.72 -0.78 21.44
CA SER A 135 -3.38 -0.39 22.81
C SER A 135 -2.02 0.31 22.92
N ASN A 136 -1.09 -0.01 22.02
CA ASN A 136 0.28 0.52 22.01
C ASN A 136 0.71 1.13 20.66
N GLY A 137 -0.10 0.97 19.61
CA GLY A 137 0.15 1.51 18.28
C GLY A 137 1.17 0.72 17.45
N ILE A 138 1.56 -0.48 17.87
CA ILE A 138 2.64 -1.24 17.24
C ILE A 138 2.11 -2.18 16.15
N ILE A 139 2.82 -2.27 15.03
CA ILE A 139 2.64 -3.34 14.03
C ILE A 139 3.78 -4.34 14.17
N THR A 140 3.45 -5.62 14.36
CA THR A 140 4.46 -6.69 14.34
C THR A 140 4.49 -7.38 12.97
N ILE A 141 5.66 -7.47 12.34
CA ILE A 141 5.84 -8.12 11.03
C ILE A 141 6.67 -9.40 11.12
N SER A 142 6.46 -10.31 10.16
CA SER A 142 7.17 -11.58 10.12
C SER A 142 8.62 -11.43 9.66
N GLN A 143 9.44 -12.45 9.96
CA GLN A 143 10.82 -12.52 9.47
C GLN A 143 10.89 -12.51 7.93
N ASN A 144 9.88 -13.04 7.24
CA ASN A 144 9.82 -13.00 5.78
C ASN A 144 9.67 -11.56 5.27
N ARG A 145 8.76 -10.79 5.88
CA ARG A 145 8.57 -9.38 5.52
C ARG A 145 9.79 -8.53 5.83
N ILE A 146 10.50 -8.77 6.95
CA ILE A 146 11.76 -8.05 7.27
C ILE A 146 12.81 -8.25 6.18
N GLU A 147 12.99 -9.49 5.73
CA GLU A 147 13.95 -9.77 4.65
C GLU A 147 13.49 -9.19 3.31
N ALA A 148 12.19 -9.20 3.03
CA ALA A 148 11.63 -8.55 1.86
C ALA A 148 11.85 -7.03 1.88
N ILE A 149 11.62 -6.36 3.02
CA ILE A 149 11.92 -4.94 3.23
C ILE A 149 13.40 -4.67 2.96
N ALA A 150 14.31 -5.49 3.49
CA ALA A 150 15.74 -5.31 3.26
C ALA A 150 16.13 -5.47 1.78
N TYR A 151 15.50 -6.42 1.07
CA TYR A 151 15.69 -6.61 -0.37
C TYR A 151 15.16 -5.42 -1.18
N LEU A 152 13.92 -4.98 -0.91
CA LEU A 152 13.27 -3.88 -1.62
C LEU A 152 13.91 -2.53 -1.32
N SER A 153 14.37 -2.32 -0.09
CA SER A 153 15.08 -1.10 0.28
C SER A 153 16.32 -0.90 -0.58
N LYS A 154 17.06 -1.98 -0.87
CA LYS A 154 18.20 -1.95 -1.80
C LYS A 154 17.77 -1.71 -3.24
N TYR A 155 16.67 -2.34 -3.67
CA TYR A 155 16.13 -2.15 -5.01
C TYR A 155 15.75 -0.68 -5.26
N TYR A 156 14.96 -0.07 -4.37
CA TYR A 156 14.54 1.32 -4.51
C TYR A 156 15.69 2.30 -4.26
N GLN A 157 16.64 1.98 -3.39
CA GLN A 157 17.89 2.74 -3.29
C GLN A 157 18.62 2.78 -4.64
N GLY A 158 18.77 1.63 -5.31
CA GLY A 158 19.36 1.58 -6.65
C GLY A 158 18.59 2.40 -7.69
N LEU A 159 17.25 2.35 -7.64
CA LEU A 159 16.37 3.10 -8.55
C LEU A 159 16.51 4.62 -8.35
N PHE A 160 16.37 5.13 -7.13
CA PHE A 160 16.29 6.56 -6.84
C PHE A 160 17.65 7.26 -6.64
N MET A 161 18.73 6.49 -6.45
CA MET A 161 20.10 7.02 -6.28
C MET A 161 20.91 6.86 -7.56
N ASP A 162 22.12 6.28 -7.50
CA ASP A 162 23.09 6.32 -8.60
C ASP A 162 23.51 4.96 -9.19
N ASP A 163 22.85 3.86 -8.81
CA ASP A 163 23.22 2.52 -9.31
C ASP A 163 23.08 2.47 -10.85
N PRO A 164 24.18 2.23 -11.60
CA PRO A 164 24.16 2.16 -13.06
C PRO A 164 23.24 1.09 -13.62
N LYS A 165 22.93 0.02 -12.87
CA LYS A 165 22.01 -1.04 -13.31
C LYS A 165 20.59 -0.52 -13.57
N PHE A 166 20.22 0.58 -12.93
CA PHE A 166 18.90 1.19 -13.04
C PHE A 166 18.83 2.31 -14.08
N GLU A 167 19.91 2.59 -14.83
CA GLU A 167 19.95 3.73 -15.76
C GLU A 167 18.83 3.68 -16.81
N LYS A 168 18.65 2.52 -17.45
CA LYS A 168 17.56 2.32 -18.41
C LYS A 168 16.19 2.47 -17.75
N LEU A 169 16.01 1.87 -16.57
CA LEU A 169 14.72 1.89 -15.88
C LEU A 169 14.34 3.30 -15.40
N ARG A 170 15.31 4.06 -14.89
CA ARG A 170 15.15 5.48 -14.56
C ARG A 170 14.72 6.28 -15.77
N HIS A 171 15.37 6.07 -16.92
CA HIS A 171 14.97 6.73 -18.17
C HIS A 171 13.54 6.36 -18.57
N ASP A 172 13.19 5.07 -18.54
CA ASP A 172 11.84 4.58 -18.86
C ASP A 172 10.77 5.14 -17.91
N TYR A 173 11.11 5.37 -16.64
CA TYR A 173 10.24 5.96 -15.62
C TYR A 173 10.32 7.49 -15.54
N ALA A 174 11.13 8.14 -16.38
CA ALA A 174 11.40 9.58 -16.33
C ALA A 174 11.89 10.08 -14.94
N ILE A 175 12.65 9.24 -14.23
CA ILE A 175 13.23 9.56 -12.91
C ILE A 175 14.67 10.04 -13.09
N PRO A 176 15.01 11.27 -12.64
CA PRO A 176 16.39 11.73 -12.66
C PRO A 176 17.31 10.85 -11.81
N LYS A 177 18.53 10.63 -12.28
CA LYS A 177 19.59 10.04 -11.44
C LYS A 177 19.82 10.89 -10.19
N MET A 178 20.04 10.26 -9.03
CA MET A 178 20.21 10.96 -7.75
C MET A 178 19.04 11.87 -7.38
N SER A 179 17.81 11.42 -7.69
CA SER A 179 16.57 12.05 -7.17
C SER A 179 16.58 12.10 -5.65
N ILE A 180 17.18 11.10 -5.01
CA ILE A 180 17.54 11.11 -3.59
C ILE A 180 19.06 11.01 -3.46
N LYS A 181 19.65 11.91 -2.66
CA LYS A 181 21.11 12.00 -2.47
C LYS A 181 21.58 11.44 -1.13
N ASP A 182 20.69 11.44 -0.15
CA ASP A 182 20.97 11.06 1.22
C ASP A 182 20.41 9.66 1.50
N PRO A 183 21.26 8.66 1.83
CA PRO A 183 20.80 7.32 2.17
C PRO A 183 19.79 7.28 3.32
N GLU A 184 19.89 8.18 4.30
CA GLU A 184 18.93 8.23 5.43
C GLU A 184 17.55 8.68 4.95
N LYS A 185 17.48 9.62 4.00
CA LYS A 185 16.22 10.01 3.36
C LYS A 185 15.63 8.86 2.54
N MET A 186 16.48 8.06 1.89
CA MET A 186 16.04 6.89 1.14
C MET A 186 15.45 5.83 2.08
N HIS A 187 16.09 5.57 3.22
CA HIS A 187 15.57 4.69 4.27
C HIS A 187 14.19 5.14 4.76
N LYS A 188 14.03 6.43 5.07
CA LYS A 188 12.73 7.02 5.45
C LYS A 188 11.69 6.86 4.34
N MET A 189 12.04 7.11 3.07
CA MET A 189 11.10 6.91 1.96
C MET A 189 10.68 5.43 1.81
N ASN A 190 11.59 4.49 2.05
CA ASN A 190 11.24 3.07 2.11
C ASN A 190 10.27 2.75 3.26
N ALA A 191 10.41 3.41 4.42
CA ALA A 191 9.47 3.28 5.53
C ALA A 191 8.05 3.71 5.12
N PHE A 192 7.95 4.85 4.41
CA PHE A 192 6.68 5.34 3.86
C PHE A 192 6.09 4.37 2.83
N PHE A 193 6.87 3.90 1.86
CA PHE A 193 6.40 2.94 0.85
C PHE A 193 5.92 1.64 1.49
N PHE A 194 6.68 1.11 2.45
CA PHE A 194 6.26 -0.08 3.18
C PHE A 194 4.93 0.12 3.91
N TRP A 195 4.78 1.22 4.67
CA TRP A 195 3.53 1.49 5.40
C TRP A 195 2.35 1.70 4.44
N ALA A 196 2.54 2.48 3.37
CA ALA A 196 1.51 2.72 2.38
C ALA A 196 1.07 1.40 1.71
N THR A 197 2.00 0.50 1.42
CA THR A 197 1.71 -0.86 0.92
C THR A 197 1.10 -1.77 1.98
N TRP A 198 1.49 -1.68 3.25
CA TRP A 198 0.87 -2.47 4.32
C TRP A 198 -0.65 -2.21 4.37
N ALA A 199 -1.07 -0.94 4.23
CA ALA A 199 -2.48 -0.58 4.18
C ALA A 199 -3.22 -1.21 2.99
N THR A 200 -2.54 -1.52 1.88
CA THR A 200 -3.19 -2.06 0.68
C THR A 200 -3.53 -3.55 0.78
N VAL A 201 -2.86 -4.29 1.66
CA VAL A 201 -2.98 -5.75 1.75
C VAL A 201 -3.52 -6.23 3.09
N THR A 202 -3.31 -5.48 4.17
CA THR A 202 -3.73 -5.88 5.51
C THR A 202 -5.23 -5.68 5.73
N GLU A 203 -5.91 -6.74 6.16
CA GLU A 203 -7.34 -6.77 6.47
C GLU A 203 -7.69 -5.76 7.56
N ARG A 204 -8.82 -5.06 7.41
CA ARG A 204 -9.39 -4.26 8.50
C ARG A 204 -9.74 -5.15 9.70
N PRO A 205 -9.72 -4.60 10.94
CA PRO A 205 -10.19 -5.34 12.11
C PRO A 205 -11.58 -5.94 11.88
N ASN A 206 -11.71 -7.25 12.10
CA ASN A 206 -12.95 -8.01 11.94
C ASN A 206 -13.57 -8.03 10.52
N GLN A 207 -12.78 -7.73 9.47
CA GLN A 207 -13.25 -7.77 8.08
C GLN A 207 -12.34 -8.63 7.19
N LYS A 208 -12.79 -8.89 5.97
CA LYS A 208 -12.06 -9.66 4.93
C LYS A 208 -11.62 -8.81 3.74
N ILE A 209 -11.59 -7.49 3.93
CA ILE A 209 -11.13 -6.51 2.96
C ILE A 209 -9.95 -5.75 3.56
N SER A 210 -8.99 -5.33 2.74
CA SER A 210 -7.90 -4.46 3.20
C SER A 210 -8.38 -3.04 3.49
N TYR A 211 -7.54 -2.21 4.10
CA TYR A 211 -7.88 -0.81 4.38
C TYR A 211 -8.26 -0.02 3.11
N THR A 212 -7.70 -0.39 1.96
CA THR A 212 -7.96 0.16 0.63
C THR A 212 -8.97 -0.66 -0.18
N HIS A 213 -9.79 -1.47 0.48
CA HIS A 213 -10.87 -2.23 -0.17
C HIS A 213 -10.36 -3.25 -1.22
N ASN A 214 -9.25 -3.93 -0.92
CA ASN A 214 -8.52 -4.87 -1.77
C ASN A 214 -7.91 -4.27 -3.05
N TRP A 215 -7.73 -2.95 -3.11
CA TRP A 215 -6.84 -2.34 -4.09
C TRP A 215 -5.38 -2.39 -3.59
N PRO A 216 -4.35 -2.61 -4.44
CA PRO A 216 -4.41 -2.84 -5.88
C PRO A 216 -4.71 -4.31 -6.19
N SER A 217 -5.16 -4.59 -7.41
CA SER A 217 -5.41 -5.95 -7.88
C SER A 217 -4.10 -6.75 -7.92
N ASP A 218 -3.99 -7.77 -7.08
CA ASP A 218 -2.90 -8.75 -7.09
C ASP A 218 -3.39 -10.06 -6.45
N GLU A 219 -3.57 -11.08 -7.30
CA GLU A 219 -4.08 -12.39 -6.87
C GLU A 219 -3.12 -13.15 -5.95
N LEU A 220 -1.81 -12.88 -5.99
CA LEU A 220 -0.83 -13.55 -5.13
C LEU A 220 -1.15 -13.27 -3.66
N VAL A 221 -1.47 -12.03 -3.35
CA VAL A 221 -1.81 -11.57 -1.99
C VAL A 221 -3.31 -11.60 -1.71
N GLY A 222 -4.13 -12.13 -2.63
CA GLY A 222 -5.57 -12.27 -2.47
C GLY A 222 -6.35 -10.97 -2.63
N ASN A 223 -5.74 -9.94 -3.22
CA ASN A 223 -6.44 -8.71 -3.55
C ASN A 223 -7.23 -8.89 -4.85
N VAL A 224 -8.52 -9.14 -4.66
CA VAL A 224 -9.52 -9.30 -5.73
C VAL A 224 -10.71 -8.39 -5.47
N ALA A 225 -11.49 -8.11 -6.51
CA ALA A 225 -12.72 -7.33 -6.42
C ALA A 225 -13.65 -7.90 -5.34
N THR A 226 -14.01 -7.04 -4.39
CA THR A 226 -14.92 -7.40 -3.28
C THR A 226 -16.36 -7.53 -3.77
N LYS A 227 -17.18 -8.28 -3.03
CA LYS A 227 -18.61 -8.45 -3.37
C LYS A 227 -19.38 -7.12 -3.42
N ASP A 228 -19.15 -6.24 -2.44
CA ASP A 228 -19.85 -4.96 -2.34
C ASP A 228 -19.50 -4.04 -3.52
N LEU A 229 -18.24 -4.04 -3.96
CA LEU A 229 -17.81 -3.31 -5.17
C LEU A 229 -18.60 -3.74 -6.41
N LEU A 230 -18.79 -5.06 -6.61
CA LEU A 230 -19.53 -5.59 -7.75
C LEU A 230 -21.01 -5.21 -7.68
N VAL A 231 -21.62 -5.28 -6.49
CA VAL A 231 -23.02 -4.89 -6.28
C VAL A 231 -23.24 -3.41 -6.59
N TRP A 232 -22.43 -2.52 -6.01
CA TRP A 232 -22.58 -1.08 -6.22
C TRP A 232 -22.26 -0.64 -7.64
N SER A 233 -21.31 -1.29 -8.31
CA SER A 233 -21.06 -1.05 -9.74
C SER A 233 -22.31 -1.35 -10.57
N GLY A 234 -23.00 -2.47 -10.31
CA GLY A 234 -24.25 -2.82 -10.99
C GLY A 234 -25.40 -1.86 -10.67
N VAL A 235 -25.54 -1.41 -9.42
CA VAL A 235 -26.59 -0.46 -9.00
C VAL A 235 -26.41 0.93 -9.62
N SER A 236 -25.17 1.33 -9.92
CA SER A 236 -24.87 2.66 -10.46
C SER A 236 -25.20 2.86 -11.94
N ILE A 237 -25.40 1.77 -12.68
CA ILE A 237 -25.75 1.74 -14.12
C ILE A 237 -27.27 1.72 -14.28
#